data_AF-A0A853I721-F1
#
_entry.id   AF-A0A853I721-F1
#
_cell.length_a   1.000
_cell.length_b   1.000
_cell.length_c   1.000
_cell.angle_alpha   90.00
_cell.angle_beta   90.00
_cell.angle_gamma   90.00
#
_symmetry.space_group_name_H-M   'P 1'
#
loop_
_entity.id
_entity.type
_entity.pdbx_description
1 polymer ?
#
loop_
_entity_poly.entity_id
_entity_poly.type
_entity_poly.pdbx_seq_one_letter_code
_entity_poly.pdbx_strand_id
1 'polypeptide(L)'
;MLVIEDGSGTNPNANSYASVETLRLFAKLRGIDLTELSDDECAVLLIKAMDYIEAKASKFQGEKTNPRQPLQWPRRGVRLDGLSVGEKEIPRNLEYGQLQLALEAREHDLMPNRLPGEKGAVIKERVEGAVEVAYANNGTPDKVPAFAKAEALLAQLYKKNGLFLVRA
;
A
#
# COMPACT_ATOMS: atom_id res chain seq x y z
N MET A 1 -15.29 12.78 -3.05
CA MET A 1 -16.24 11.64 -2.91
C MET A 1 -15.57 10.35 -3.35
N LEU A 2 -15.68 9.29 -2.56
CA LEU A 2 -15.23 7.96 -2.95
C LEU A 2 -16.32 7.24 -3.74
N VAL A 3 -15.92 6.50 -4.77
CA VAL A 3 -16.76 5.59 -5.53
C VAL A 3 -16.12 4.21 -5.39
N ILE A 4 -16.85 3.30 -4.76
CA ILE A 4 -16.34 1.97 -4.43
C ILE A 4 -16.45 1.06 -5.64
N GLU A 5 -15.37 0.34 -5.94
CA GLU A 5 -15.40 -0.74 -6.93
C GLU A 5 -16.25 -1.91 -6.41
N ASP A 6 -17.22 -2.33 -7.22
CA ASP A 6 -18.22 -3.33 -6.86
C ASP A 6 -17.88 -4.74 -7.39
N GLY A 7 -16.72 -4.90 -8.03
CA GLY A 7 -16.28 -6.14 -8.65
C GLY A 7 -16.74 -6.29 -10.09
N SER A 8 -17.46 -5.32 -10.66
CA SER A 8 -17.80 -5.33 -12.09
C SER A 8 -16.60 -4.95 -12.96
N GLY A 9 -15.69 -4.11 -12.48
CA GLY A 9 -14.63 -3.50 -13.28
C GLY A 9 -15.17 -2.63 -14.42
N THR A 10 -16.40 -2.11 -14.30
CA THR A 10 -17.07 -1.33 -15.37
C THR A 10 -17.35 0.11 -14.99
N ASN A 11 -17.37 0.46 -13.71
CA ASN A 11 -17.65 1.82 -13.27
C ASN A 11 -16.41 2.71 -13.48
N PRO A 12 -16.41 3.66 -14.43
CA PRO A 12 -15.24 4.48 -14.74
C PRO A 12 -14.84 5.43 -13.62
N ASN A 13 -15.73 5.68 -12.66
CA ASN A 13 -15.48 6.60 -11.55
C ASN A 13 -14.94 5.88 -10.31
N ALA A 14 -14.85 4.55 -10.30
CA ALA A 14 -14.36 3.78 -9.17
C ALA A 14 -12.93 4.21 -8.81
N ASN A 15 -12.70 4.57 -7.55
CA ASN A 15 -11.44 5.12 -7.06
C ASN A 15 -11.05 4.59 -5.66
N SER A 16 -11.74 3.59 -5.14
CA SER A 16 -11.44 2.96 -3.85
C SER A 16 -12.03 1.55 -3.78
N TYR A 17 -11.43 0.67 -2.98
CA TYR A 17 -12.01 -0.63 -2.60
C TYR A 17 -12.74 -0.58 -1.26
N ALA A 18 -12.56 0.47 -0.45
CA ALA A 18 -13.19 0.62 0.85
C ALA A 18 -13.82 2.00 1.05
N SER A 19 -14.89 2.06 1.85
CA SER A 19 -15.58 3.31 2.21
C SER A 19 -14.98 3.96 3.47
N VAL A 20 -15.33 5.23 3.68
CA VAL A 20 -14.99 5.97 4.92
C VAL A 20 -15.58 5.28 6.16
N GLU A 21 -16.82 4.80 6.06
CA GLU A 21 -17.48 4.06 7.14
C GLU A 21 -16.68 2.81 7.52
N THR A 22 -16.26 2.01 6.54
CA THR A 22 -15.45 0.81 6.76
C THR A 22 -14.11 1.15 7.39
N LEU A 23 -13.47 2.27 6.99
CA LEU A 23 -12.24 2.75 7.62
C LEU A 23 -12.43 3.08 9.10
N ARG A 24 -13.49 3.82 9.44
CA ARG A 24 -13.78 4.19 10.83
C ARG A 24 -14.03 2.94 11.69
N LEU A 25 -14.79 1.98 11.20
CA LEU A 25 -15.01 0.72 11.90
C LEU A 25 -13.70 -0.06 12.07
N PHE A 26 -12.90 -0.16 11.02
CA PHE A 26 -11.62 -0.86 11.04
C PHE A 26 -10.61 -0.25 12.02
N ALA A 27 -10.57 1.09 12.11
CA ALA A 27 -9.75 1.85 13.05
C ALA A 27 -10.22 1.62 14.49
N LYS A 28 -11.53 1.74 14.74
CA LYS A 28 -12.13 1.53 16.06
C LYS A 28 -11.83 0.14 16.63
N LEU A 29 -11.91 -0.90 15.80
CA LEU A 29 -11.57 -2.28 16.20
C LEU A 29 -10.09 -2.46 16.58
N ARG A 30 -9.22 -1.50 16.22
CA ARG A 30 -7.80 -1.47 16.56
C ARG A 30 -7.47 -0.44 17.65
N GLY A 31 -8.48 0.14 18.29
CA GLY A 31 -8.30 1.16 19.32
C GLY A 31 -7.81 2.50 18.78
N ILE A 32 -7.96 2.76 17.47
CA ILE A 32 -7.61 4.02 16.85
C ILE A 32 -8.89 4.84 16.68
N ASP A 33 -8.88 6.03 17.28
CA ASP A 33 -9.93 7.02 17.06
C ASP A 33 -9.63 7.84 15.81
N LEU A 34 -10.66 8.10 15.01
CA LEU A 34 -10.64 8.95 13.82
C LEU A 34 -11.74 10.01 13.87
N THR A 35 -12.43 10.17 15.02
CA THR A 35 -13.55 11.11 15.16
C THR A 35 -13.15 12.56 14.96
N GLU A 36 -11.87 12.88 15.12
CA GLU A 36 -11.29 14.19 14.83
C GLU A 36 -11.17 14.49 13.33
N LEU A 37 -11.11 13.46 12.49
CA LEU A 37 -11.03 13.61 11.04
C LEU A 37 -12.43 13.66 10.43
N SER A 38 -12.65 14.62 9.53
CA SER A 38 -13.81 14.69 8.67
C SER A 38 -13.86 13.53 7.67
N ASP A 39 -15.03 13.30 7.07
CA ASP A 39 -15.17 12.25 6.05
C ASP A 39 -14.33 12.55 4.80
N ASP A 40 -14.14 13.82 4.45
CA ASP A 40 -13.28 14.23 3.34
C ASP A 40 -11.80 13.94 3.64
N GLU A 41 -11.34 14.17 4.86
CA GLU A 41 -9.97 13.83 5.27
C GLU A 41 -9.75 12.30 5.27
N CYS A 42 -10.71 11.53 5.77
CA CYS A 42 -10.68 10.07 5.67
C CYS A 42 -10.67 9.59 4.20
N ALA A 43 -11.43 10.25 3.32
CA ALA A 43 -11.43 9.94 1.90
C ALA A 43 -10.06 10.22 1.27
N VAL A 44 -9.39 11.32 1.63
CA VAL A 44 -8.02 11.63 1.17
C VAL A 44 -7.03 10.54 1.58
N LEU A 45 -7.12 10.02 2.81
CA LEU A 45 -6.26 8.92 3.27
C LEU A 45 -6.49 7.64 2.45
N LEU A 46 -7.75 7.32 2.13
CA LEU A 46 -8.10 6.17 1.29
C LEU A 46 -7.60 6.31 -0.14
N ILE A 47 -7.59 7.53 -0.70
CA ILE A 47 -7.01 7.81 -2.02
C ILE A 47 -5.50 7.63 -2.02
N LYS A 48 -4.78 8.15 -1.00
CA LYS A 48 -3.33 7.91 -0.87
C LYS A 48 -3.00 6.42 -0.79
N ALA A 49 -3.80 5.66 -0.04
CA ALA A 49 -3.68 4.20 0.03
C ALA A 49 -3.98 3.53 -1.31
N MET A 50 -4.95 4.05 -2.07
CA MET A 50 -5.29 3.56 -3.40
C MET A 50 -4.13 3.74 -4.38
N ASP A 51 -3.51 4.92 -4.43
CA ASP A 51 -2.35 5.20 -5.28
C ASP A 51 -1.20 4.22 -5.01
N TYR A 52 -0.95 3.94 -3.73
CA TYR A 52 0.06 2.96 -3.32
C TYR A 52 -0.24 1.55 -3.84
N ILE A 53 -1.50 1.11 -3.76
CA ILE A 53 -1.94 -0.21 -4.25
C ILE A 53 -1.82 -0.28 -5.77
N GLU A 54 -2.26 0.75 -6.50
CA GLU A 54 -2.19 0.79 -7.96
C GLU A 54 -0.74 0.73 -8.45
N ALA A 55 0.20 1.36 -7.73
CA ALA A 55 1.63 1.27 -8.01
C ALA A 55 2.19 -0.17 -7.92
N LYS A 56 1.47 -1.13 -7.32
CA LYS A 56 1.86 -2.56 -7.25
C LYS A 56 1.34 -3.39 -8.41
N ALA A 57 0.75 -2.78 -9.45
CA ALA A 57 0.17 -3.45 -10.62
C ALA A 57 0.99 -4.64 -11.16
N SER A 58 2.32 -4.47 -11.27
CA SER A 58 3.22 -5.50 -11.82
C SER A 58 3.39 -6.73 -10.91
N LYS A 59 3.16 -6.57 -9.61
CA LYS A 59 3.30 -7.63 -8.60
C LYS A 59 2.07 -8.52 -8.49
N PHE A 60 0.87 -7.99 -8.74
CA PHE A 60 -0.37 -8.75 -8.57
C PHE A 60 -0.41 -10.00 -9.44
N GLN A 61 -0.92 -11.07 -8.87
CA GLN A 61 -1.23 -12.30 -9.61
C GLN A 61 -2.41 -12.09 -10.56
N GLY A 62 -2.58 -13.03 -11.50
CA GLY A 62 -3.64 -12.96 -12.49
C GLY A 62 -3.59 -11.73 -13.39
N GLU A 63 -4.70 -11.46 -14.06
CA GLU A 63 -4.88 -10.38 -15.01
C GLU A 63 -6.20 -9.65 -14.80
N LYS A 64 -6.26 -8.37 -15.16
CA LYS A 64 -7.49 -7.57 -15.06
C LYS A 64 -8.64 -8.29 -15.81
N THR A 65 -9.81 -8.36 -15.18
CA THR A 65 -10.99 -8.97 -15.80
C THR A 65 -11.40 -8.19 -17.05
N ASN A 66 -11.30 -6.86 -17.01
CA ASN A 66 -11.52 -5.96 -18.13
C ASN A 66 -10.27 -5.09 -18.38
N PRO A 67 -9.69 -5.07 -19.59
CA PRO A 67 -8.49 -4.27 -19.87
C PRO A 67 -8.72 -2.75 -19.70
N ARG A 68 -9.97 -2.29 -19.73
CA ARG A 68 -10.35 -0.87 -19.58
C ARG A 68 -10.91 -0.52 -18.21
N GLN A 69 -10.92 -1.46 -17.25
CA GLN A 69 -11.35 -1.13 -15.88
C GLN A 69 -10.37 -0.10 -15.27
N PRO A 70 -10.88 0.87 -14.48
CA PRO A 70 -10.06 1.95 -13.95
C PRO A 70 -9.00 1.45 -12.95
N LEU A 71 -9.35 0.52 -12.06
CA LEU A 71 -8.46 0.05 -10.98
C LEU A 71 -7.79 -1.30 -11.28
N GLN A 72 -6.78 -1.71 -10.51
CA GLN A 72 -6.09 -3.00 -10.70
C GLN A 72 -6.98 -4.23 -10.52
N TRP A 73 -8.05 -4.11 -9.74
CA TRP A 73 -9.03 -5.15 -9.45
C TRP A 73 -10.42 -4.76 -9.96
N PRO A 74 -11.28 -5.72 -10.32
CA PRO A 74 -11.14 -7.18 -10.16
C PRO A 74 -10.15 -7.84 -11.14
N ARG A 75 -9.72 -9.07 -10.83
CA ARG A 75 -8.77 -9.85 -11.64
C ARG A 75 -9.20 -11.31 -11.75
N ARG A 76 -8.88 -11.95 -12.88
CA ARG A 76 -9.07 -13.39 -13.11
C ARG A 76 -7.75 -14.16 -12.99
N GLY A 77 -7.85 -15.47 -12.75
CA GLY A 77 -6.68 -16.34 -12.59
C GLY A 77 -5.90 -16.14 -11.28
N VAL A 78 -6.56 -15.59 -10.26
CA VAL A 78 -6.03 -15.34 -8.93
C VAL A 78 -6.32 -16.56 -8.04
N ARG A 79 -5.34 -17.01 -7.25
CA ARG A 79 -5.53 -18.04 -6.22
C ARG A 79 -5.10 -17.55 -4.85
N LEU A 80 -5.93 -17.80 -3.85
CA LEU A 80 -5.67 -17.53 -2.44
C LEU A 80 -5.85 -18.83 -1.65
N ASP A 81 -4.86 -19.20 -0.85
CA ASP A 81 -4.89 -20.44 -0.04
C ASP A 81 -5.24 -21.71 -0.86
N GLY A 82 -4.78 -21.75 -2.12
CA GLY A 82 -5.06 -22.84 -3.04
C GLY A 82 -6.44 -22.80 -3.73
N LEU A 83 -7.31 -21.87 -3.35
CA LEU A 83 -8.65 -21.69 -3.93
C LEU A 83 -8.63 -20.59 -4.99
N SER A 84 -9.41 -20.77 -6.05
CA SER A 84 -9.58 -19.73 -7.08
C SER A 84 -10.48 -18.62 -6.55
N VAL A 85 -10.03 -17.38 -6.69
CA VAL A 85 -10.83 -16.18 -6.40
C VAL A 85 -11.76 -15.90 -7.58
N GLY A 86 -13.00 -15.49 -7.30
CA GLY A 86 -13.97 -15.18 -8.36
C GLY A 86 -13.54 -13.98 -9.22
N GLU A 87 -13.86 -13.98 -10.51
CA GLU A 87 -13.43 -12.91 -11.45
C GLU A 87 -14.10 -11.55 -11.20
N LYS A 88 -15.15 -11.53 -10.36
CA LYS A 88 -15.86 -10.34 -9.87
C LYS A 88 -15.64 -10.09 -8.39
N GLU A 89 -14.76 -10.86 -7.75
CA GLU A 89 -14.51 -10.74 -6.33
C GLU A 89 -13.40 -9.71 -6.09
N ILE A 90 -13.66 -8.78 -5.18
CA ILE A 90 -12.63 -7.92 -4.61
C ILE A 90 -12.09 -8.65 -3.37
N PRO A 91 -10.82 -9.09 -3.37
CA PRO A 91 -10.30 -9.86 -2.26
C PRO A 91 -10.31 -9.05 -0.97
N ARG A 92 -10.79 -9.65 0.13
CA ARG A 92 -10.80 -9.01 1.45
C ARG A 92 -9.40 -8.52 1.89
N ASN A 93 -8.35 -9.23 1.50
CA ASN A 93 -6.97 -8.83 1.79
C ASN A 93 -6.59 -7.51 1.10
N LEU A 94 -7.18 -7.21 -0.07
CA LEU A 94 -6.97 -5.95 -0.77
C LEU A 94 -7.64 -4.80 -0.02
N GLU A 95 -8.90 -4.98 0.37
CA GLU A 95 -9.66 -4.00 1.16
C GLU A 95 -8.94 -3.71 2.48
N TYR A 96 -8.58 -4.74 3.24
CA TYR A 96 -7.84 -4.57 4.50
C TYR A 96 -6.45 -3.96 4.29
N GLY A 97 -5.80 -4.27 3.17
CA GLY A 97 -4.55 -3.61 2.77
C GLY A 97 -4.74 -2.11 2.59
N GLN A 98 -5.78 -1.68 1.88
CA GLN A 98 -6.10 -0.27 1.69
C GLN A 98 -6.44 0.41 3.02
N LEU A 99 -7.25 -0.22 3.87
CA LEU A 99 -7.60 0.31 5.18
C LEU A 99 -6.38 0.48 6.08
N GLN A 100 -5.48 -0.51 6.11
CA GLN A 100 -4.24 -0.41 6.88
C GLN A 100 -3.35 0.72 6.33
N LEU A 101 -3.17 0.79 5.01
CA LEU A 101 -2.40 1.88 4.38
C LEU A 101 -2.99 3.26 4.66
N ALA A 102 -4.32 3.39 4.70
CA ALA A 102 -4.97 4.66 5.03
C ALA A 102 -4.67 5.10 6.47
N LEU A 103 -4.54 4.16 7.41
CA LEU A 103 -4.08 4.47 8.78
C LEU A 103 -2.61 4.90 8.80
N GLU A 104 -1.74 4.20 8.06
CA GLU A 104 -0.32 4.60 7.95
C GLU A 104 -0.18 5.99 7.30
N ALA A 105 -1.03 6.32 6.33
CA ALA A 105 -1.04 7.59 5.61
C ALA A 105 -1.36 8.82 6.48
N ARG A 106 -1.82 8.61 7.72
CA ARG A 106 -2.04 9.69 8.71
C ARG A 106 -0.72 10.29 9.18
N GLU A 107 0.29 9.42 9.34
CA GLU A 107 1.57 9.78 9.96
C GLU A 107 2.73 9.75 8.95
N HIS A 108 2.52 9.12 7.80
CA HIS A 108 3.57 8.87 6.82
C HIS A 108 3.12 9.20 5.40
N ASP A 109 4.06 9.70 4.60
CA ASP A 109 3.91 9.69 3.15
C ASP A 109 4.15 8.25 2.64
N LEU A 110 3.14 7.67 1.98
CA LEU A 110 3.21 6.31 1.46
C LEU A 110 4.12 6.19 0.24
N MET A 111 4.28 7.28 -0.53
CA MET A 111 5.04 7.33 -1.77
C MET A 111 5.87 8.62 -1.85
N PRO A 112 6.84 8.80 -0.92
CA PRO A 112 7.63 10.02 -0.88
C PRO A 112 8.43 10.20 -2.17
N ASN A 113 8.35 11.39 -2.75
CA ASN A 113 9.18 11.78 -3.87
C ASN A 113 10.64 11.84 -3.42
N ARG A 114 11.50 11.05 -4.05
CA ARG A 114 12.95 11.21 -3.87
C ARG A 114 13.43 12.32 -4.77
N LEU A 115 13.82 13.46 -4.19
CA LEU A 115 14.44 14.54 -4.97
C LEU A 115 15.87 14.16 -5.35
N PRO A 116 16.34 14.50 -6.57
CA PRO A 116 17.75 14.36 -6.96
C PRO A 116 18.61 15.35 -6.15
N GLY A 117 18.91 15.01 -4.90
CA GLY A 117 19.57 15.93 -3.97
C GLY A 117 19.22 15.72 -2.50
N GLU A 118 18.17 14.94 -2.19
CA GLU A 118 18.05 14.31 -0.86
C GLU A 118 19.17 13.29 -0.76
N LYS A 119 20.33 13.78 -0.33
CA LYS A 119 21.45 12.93 0.06
C LYS A 119 20.90 12.00 1.14
N GLY A 120 20.90 10.69 0.87
CA GLY A 120 21.02 9.71 1.94
C GLY A 120 22.14 10.16 2.90
N ALA A 121 22.00 9.83 4.18
CA ALA A 121 22.82 10.26 5.32
C ALA A 121 24.05 11.13 4.97
N VAL A 122 24.07 12.41 5.40
CA VAL A 122 25.23 13.29 5.26
C VAL A 122 26.48 12.61 5.86
N ILE A 123 27.38 12.14 4.99
CA ILE A 123 28.59 11.37 5.39
C ILE A 123 29.73 12.32 5.80
N LYS A 124 29.66 13.62 5.46
CA LYS A 124 30.72 14.59 5.76
C LYS A 124 30.16 16.02 5.78
N GLU A 125 30.21 16.65 6.94
CA GLU A 125 30.13 18.11 7.08
C GLU A 125 31.54 18.60 7.43
N ARG A 126 32.11 19.45 6.59
CA ARG A 126 33.42 20.06 6.83
C ARG A 126 33.19 21.33 7.65
N VAL A 127 33.60 21.32 8.92
CA VAL A 127 33.91 22.54 9.65
C VAL A 127 35.40 22.81 9.45
N GLU A 128 35.78 23.99 8.97
CA GLU A 128 37.18 24.38 8.85
C GLU A 128 37.84 24.36 10.24
N GLY A 129 38.81 23.48 10.45
CA GLY A 129 39.76 23.59 11.57
C GLY A 129 39.98 22.41 12.51
N ALA A 130 39.33 21.24 12.36
CA ALA A 130 39.64 20.10 13.24
C ALA A 130 39.47 18.71 12.59
N VAL A 131 40.55 17.91 12.72
CA VAL A 131 40.70 16.44 12.62
C VAL A 131 39.75 15.69 11.68
N GLU A 132 40.31 15.16 10.59
CA GLU A 132 39.63 14.24 9.69
C GLU A 132 39.48 12.86 10.35
N VAL A 133 38.25 12.43 10.64
CA VAL A 133 37.93 11.06 11.07
C VAL A 133 37.03 10.42 10.02
N ALA A 134 37.55 9.38 9.35
CA ALA A 134 36.78 8.55 8.41
C ALA A 134 36.28 7.30 9.15
N TYR A 135 34.97 7.18 9.32
CA TYR A 135 34.34 5.93 9.76
C TYR A 135 34.07 5.02 8.56
N ALA A 136 34.28 3.71 8.73
CA ALA A 136 33.99 2.69 7.73
C ALA A 136 32.49 2.70 7.36
N ASN A 137 32.22 2.61 6.07
CA ASN A 137 30.90 2.69 5.46
C ASN A 137 30.05 1.44 5.79
N ASN A 138 29.13 1.56 6.76
CA ASN A 138 27.92 0.75 6.79
C ASN A 138 26.77 1.64 6.33
N GLY A 139 26.65 1.83 5.02
CA GLY A 139 25.53 2.56 4.43
C GLY A 139 24.23 1.94 4.90
N THR A 140 23.53 2.61 5.82
CA THR A 140 22.15 2.29 6.14
C THR A 140 21.34 2.57 4.88
N PRO A 141 20.77 1.56 4.21
CA PRO A 141 19.86 1.82 3.10
C PRO A 141 18.72 2.69 3.62
N ASP A 142 18.29 3.67 2.82
CA ASP A 142 17.13 4.51 3.11
C ASP A 142 15.99 3.61 3.57
N LYS A 143 15.70 3.62 4.87
CA LYS A 143 14.63 2.83 5.45
C LYS A 143 13.32 3.56 5.13
N VAL A 144 12.83 3.42 3.90
CA VAL A 144 11.42 3.68 3.62
C VAL A 144 10.63 2.87 4.63
N PRO A 145 9.65 3.45 5.37
CA PRO A 145 8.86 2.69 6.31
C PRO A 145 8.32 1.43 5.63
N ALA A 146 8.72 0.28 6.13
CA ALA A 146 8.11 -0.96 5.70
C ALA A 146 6.70 -0.94 6.30
N PHE A 147 5.68 -0.72 5.47
CA PHE A 147 4.27 -0.85 5.86
C PHE A 147 3.92 -2.33 6.05
N ALA A 148 4.62 -3.00 6.97
CA ALA A 148 4.73 -4.46 7.05
C ALA A 148 3.36 -5.13 7.22
N LYS A 149 2.45 -4.52 7.99
CA LYS A 149 1.08 -5.02 8.16
C LYS A 149 0.30 -4.98 6.84
N ALA A 150 0.35 -3.86 6.12
CA ALA A 150 -0.30 -3.72 4.84
C ALA A 150 0.33 -4.62 3.77
N GLU A 151 1.65 -4.64 3.69
CA GLU A 151 2.37 -5.50 2.74
C GLU A 151 2.15 -6.99 3.03
N ALA A 152 1.97 -7.42 4.29
CA ALA A 152 1.61 -8.80 4.60
C ALA A 152 0.23 -9.19 4.02
N LEU A 153 -0.74 -8.27 4.06
CA LEU A 153 -2.06 -8.48 3.47
C LEU A 153 -1.98 -8.51 1.93
N LEU A 154 -1.29 -7.54 1.34
CA LEU A 154 -1.13 -7.42 -0.12
C LEU A 154 -0.24 -8.53 -0.70
N ALA A 155 0.73 -9.04 0.04
CA ALA A 155 1.64 -10.09 -0.42
C ALA A 155 0.91 -11.36 -0.85
N GLN A 156 -0.21 -11.69 -0.21
CA GLN A 156 -1.06 -12.82 -0.61
C GLN A 156 -1.62 -12.66 -2.02
N LEU A 157 -1.73 -11.43 -2.51
CA LEU A 157 -2.22 -11.09 -3.84
C LEU A 157 -1.11 -10.99 -4.88
N TYR A 158 0.16 -11.19 -4.51
CA TYR A 158 1.27 -11.10 -5.44
C TYR A 158 1.60 -12.45 -6.08
N LYS A 159 2.17 -12.41 -7.30
CA LYS A 159 2.69 -13.59 -8.01
C LYS A 159 3.70 -14.39 -7.19
N LYS A 160 4.44 -13.70 -6.31
CA LYS A 160 5.42 -14.26 -5.38
C LYS A 160 5.06 -13.74 -3.98
N ASN A 161 4.30 -14.54 -3.24
CA ASN A 161 3.76 -14.17 -1.92
C ASN A 161 4.72 -14.46 -0.75
N GLY A 162 6.00 -14.75 -1.02
CA GLY A 162 7.01 -14.98 0.02
C GLY A 162 6.88 -16.31 0.78
N LEU A 163 5.88 -17.15 0.48
CA LEU A 163 5.83 -18.53 0.96
C LEU A 163 6.89 -19.34 0.21
N PHE A 164 8.05 -19.54 0.84
CA PHE A 164 9.00 -20.54 0.38
C PHE A 164 8.41 -21.92 0.68
N LEU A 165 8.30 -22.74 -0.35
CA LEU A 165 7.94 -24.15 -0.19
C LEU A 165 9.08 -24.83 0.58
N VAL A 166 8.88 -25.12 1.87
CA VAL A 166 9.78 -26.01 2.61
C VAL A 166 9.59 -27.39 2.00
N ARG A 167 10.56 -27.83 1.17
CA ARG A 167 10.60 -29.21 0.70
C ARG A 167 10.89 -30.09 1.91
N ALA A 168 9.91 -30.93 2.28
CA ALA A 168 10.11 -32.08 3.14
C ALA A 168 10.75 -33.22 2.34
#